data_AF-I5C6E2-F1
#
_entry.id   AF-I5C6E2-F1
#
_cell.length_a   1.000
_cell.length_b   1.000
_cell.length_c   1.000
_cell.angle_alpha   90.00
_cell.angle_beta   90.00
_cell.angle_gamma   90.00
#
_symmetry.space_group_name_H-M   'P 1'
#
loop_
_entity.id
_entity.type
_entity.pdbx_description
1 polymer ?
#
loop_
_entity_poly.entity_id
_entity_poly.type
_entity_poly.pdbx_seq_one_letter_code
_entity_poly.pdbx_strand_id
1 'polypeptide(L)'
;MNILAFDDPERLHAEKTVRKPRLPAMSAEEFSAWLKHVDFSERHAARILQISRTTIAKYRQEGAPAHIGFACSAIALGMPMWKPHTD
;
A
#
# COMPACT_ATOMS: atom_id res chain seq x y z
N MET A 1 -24.52 17.24 51.27
CA MET A 1 -23.55 17.44 50.17
C MET A 1 -22.98 16.09 49.82
N ASN A 2 -23.27 15.58 48.63
CA ASN A 2 -22.92 14.23 48.20
C ASN A 2 -22.27 14.35 46.81
N ILE A 3 -20.96 14.07 46.71
CA ILE A 3 -20.20 13.85 45.45
C ILE A 3 -19.05 12.90 45.86
N LEU A 4 -19.28 11.59 45.87
CA LEU A 4 -19.10 10.59 44.79
C LEU A 4 -17.68 10.05 44.67
N ALA A 5 -17.64 8.72 44.71
CA ALA A 5 -16.52 7.80 44.81
C ALA A 5 -15.52 7.90 43.65
N PHE A 6 -14.25 7.75 43.98
CA PHE A 6 -13.19 7.31 43.08
C PHE A 6 -13.38 5.81 42.82
N ASP A 7 -14.23 5.46 41.86
CA ASP A 7 -14.26 4.10 41.31
C ASP A 7 -14.58 4.20 39.81
N ASP A 8 -13.53 4.22 38.99
CA ASP A 8 -13.65 3.82 37.58
C ASP A 8 -12.27 3.48 36.95
N PRO A 9 -11.79 2.23 37.09
CA PRO A 9 -10.65 1.73 36.32
C PRO A 9 -10.99 1.34 34.87
N GLU A 10 -12.24 1.53 34.38
CA GLU A 10 -12.66 1.19 33.01
C GLU A 10 -12.42 2.30 31.97
N ARG A 11 -11.56 3.29 32.24
CA ARG A 11 -11.06 4.21 31.20
C ARG A 11 -10.03 3.56 30.26
N LEU A 12 -10.15 2.26 30.02
CA LEU A 12 -9.29 1.46 29.16
C LEU A 12 -9.68 1.48 27.67
N HIS A 13 -10.85 1.99 27.26
CA HIS A 13 -11.30 1.82 25.86
C HIS A 13 -11.97 3.06 25.25
N ALA A 14 -11.20 4.09 24.87
CA ALA A 14 -11.70 5.09 23.93
C ALA A 14 -10.65 5.92 23.17
N GLU A 15 -9.41 5.45 22.97
CA GLU A 15 -8.60 6.05 21.90
C GLU A 15 -9.09 5.52 20.56
N LYS A 16 -10.06 6.24 19.98
CA LYS A 16 -10.41 6.14 18.57
C LYS A 16 -9.14 6.42 17.79
N THR A 17 -8.47 5.36 17.35
CA THR A 17 -7.31 5.43 16.47
C THR A 17 -7.68 6.30 15.27
N VAL A 18 -7.10 7.48 15.23
CA VAL A 18 -7.15 8.38 14.09
C VAL A 18 -6.64 7.55 12.91
N ARG A 19 -7.55 7.14 12.03
CA ARG A 19 -7.21 6.31 10.86
C ARG A 19 -6.16 7.09 10.08
N LYS A 20 -4.91 6.63 10.11
CA LYS A 20 -3.84 7.13 9.23
C LYS A 20 -4.44 7.30 7.84
N PRO A 21 -4.24 8.45 7.16
CA PRO A 21 -4.76 8.63 5.81
C PRO A 21 -4.26 7.44 4.98
N ARG A 22 -5.19 6.60 4.50
CA ARG A 22 -4.83 5.55 3.56
C ARG A 22 -4.37 6.29 2.32
N LEU A 23 -3.06 6.24 2.06
CA LEU A 23 -2.51 6.69 0.79
C LEU A 23 -3.39 6.12 -0.34
N PRO A 24 -3.73 6.91 -1.36
CA PRO A 24 -4.63 6.46 -2.41
C PRO A 24 -4.07 5.19 -3.02
N ALA A 25 -4.86 4.12 -2.96
CA ALA A 25 -4.55 2.86 -3.62
C ALA A 25 -4.61 3.08 -5.13
N MET A 26 -3.67 2.48 -5.87
CA MET A 26 -3.72 2.47 -7.32
C MET A 26 -4.93 1.63 -7.75
N SER A 27 -5.81 2.20 -8.57
CA SER A 27 -7.02 1.49 -8.99
C SER A 27 -6.69 0.29 -9.87
N ALA A 28 -7.63 -0.64 -10.01
CA ALA A 28 -7.49 -1.80 -10.90
C ALA A 28 -7.25 -1.38 -12.37
N GLU A 29 -7.91 -0.29 -12.79
CA GLU A 29 -7.77 0.29 -14.13
C GLU A 29 -6.38 0.88 -14.33
N GLU A 30 -5.90 1.67 -13.36
CA GLU A 30 -4.55 2.23 -13.40
C GLU A 30 -3.49 1.13 -13.43
N PHE A 31 -3.64 0.08 -12.60
CA PHE A 31 -2.70 -1.04 -12.58
C PHE A 31 -2.68 -1.79 -13.92
N SER A 32 -3.85 -1.98 -14.52
CA SER A 32 -3.96 -2.60 -15.86
C SER A 32 -3.39 -1.70 -16.95
N ALA A 33 -3.56 -0.38 -16.86
CA ALA A 33 -2.96 0.59 -17.78
C ALA A 33 -1.43 0.61 -17.63
N TRP A 34 -0.92 0.53 -16.40
CA TRP A 34 0.52 0.42 -16.13
C TRP A 34 1.12 -0.82 -16.77
N LEU A 35 0.51 -2.01 -16.62
CA LEU A 35 0.99 -3.24 -17.25
C LEU A 35 1.13 -3.11 -18.77
N LYS A 36 0.17 -2.43 -19.42
CA LYS A 36 0.22 -2.13 -20.85
C LYS A 36 1.30 -1.11 -21.20
N HIS A 37 1.47 -0.09 -20.36
CA HIS A 37 2.45 0.97 -20.57
C HIS A 37 3.89 0.45 -20.52
N VAL A 38 4.20 -0.42 -19.56
CA VAL A 38 5.54 -1.03 -19.45
C VAL A 38 5.72 -2.28 -20.31
N ASP A 39 4.69 -2.68 -21.06
CA ASP A 39 4.65 -3.90 -21.90
C ASP A 39 5.06 -5.18 -21.14
N PHE A 40 4.63 -5.29 -19.88
CA PHE A 40 4.97 -6.44 -19.04
C PHE A 40 3.88 -7.51 -19.05
N SER A 41 4.30 -8.75 -19.32
CA SER A 41 3.48 -9.92 -18.99
C SER A 41 3.30 -10.05 -17.47
N GLU A 42 2.19 -10.64 -17.01
CA GLU A 42 1.94 -10.86 -15.58
C GLU A 42 3.09 -11.62 -14.88
N ARG A 43 3.71 -12.56 -15.59
CA ARG A 43 4.86 -13.31 -15.08
C ARG A 43 6.08 -12.42 -14.92
N HIS A 44 6.29 -11.48 -15.85
CA HIS A 44 7.39 -10.53 -15.76
C HIS A 44 7.14 -9.51 -14.62
N ALA A 45 5.94 -8.93 -14.57
CA ALA A 45 5.54 -8.02 -13.50
C ALA A 45 5.66 -8.66 -12.11
N ALA A 46 5.25 -9.92 -11.96
CA ALA A 46 5.41 -10.69 -10.71
C ALA A 46 6.88 -10.78 -10.26
N ARG A 47 7.82 -11.01 -11.20
CA ARG A 47 9.24 -11.08 -10.86
C ARG A 47 9.81 -9.72 -10.48
N ILE A 48 9.46 -8.67 -11.22
CA ILE A 48 9.97 -7.31 -10.97
C ILE A 48 9.47 -6.79 -9.63
N LEU A 49 8.17 -6.96 -9.34
CA LEU A 49 7.57 -6.55 -8.07
C LEU A 49 7.83 -7.54 -6.92
N GLN A 50 8.49 -8.67 -7.19
CA GLN A 50 8.75 -9.75 -6.23
C GLN A 50 7.50 -10.25 -5.49
N ILE A 51 6.39 -10.39 -6.22
CA ILE A 51 5.11 -10.87 -5.69
C ILE A 51 4.63 -12.10 -6.48
N SER A 52 3.68 -12.84 -5.92
CA SER A 52 3.09 -13.98 -6.60
C SER A 52 2.22 -13.55 -7.79
N ARG A 53 2.09 -14.43 -8.78
CA ARG A 53 1.18 -14.23 -9.93
C ARG A 53 -0.28 -14.10 -9.50
N THR A 54 -0.67 -14.79 -8.42
CA THR A 54 -2.01 -14.68 -7.85
C THR A 54 -2.30 -13.28 -7.33
N THR A 55 -1.30 -12.63 -6.74
CA THR A 55 -1.40 -11.24 -6.26
C THR A 55 -1.49 -10.26 -7.42
N ILE A 56 -0.78 -10.48 -8.53
CA ILE A 56 -0.94 -9.68 -9.76
C ILE A 56 -2.38 -9.77 -10.27
N ALA A 57 -2.93 -10.98 -10.37
CA ALA A 57 -4.31 -11.19 -10.81
C ALA A 57 -5.31 -10.49 -9.87
N LYS A 58 -5.07 -10.53 -8.56
CA LYS A 58 -5.86 -9.81 -7.56
C LYS A 58 -5.81 -8.30 -7.76
N TYR A 59 -4.63 -7.72 -8.00
CA TYR A 59 -4.48 -6.27 -8.21
C TYR A 59 -5.14 -5.78 -9.49
N ARG A 60 -5.25 -6.63 -10.52
CA ARG A 60 -6.05 -6.31 -11.72
C ARG A 60 -7.56 -6.25 -11.47
N GLN A 61 -8.06 -6.86 -10.38
CA GLN A 61 -9.48 -6.87 -10.05
C GLN A 61 -9.83 -5.86 -8.96
N GLU A 62 -9.03 -5.82 -7.88
CA GLU A 62 -9.31 -5.02 -6.68
C GLU A 62 -8.52 -3.70 -6.62
N GLY A 63 -7.50 -3.55 -7.45
CA GLY A 63 -6.50 -2.48 -7.34
C GLY A 63 -5.31 -2.87 -6.47
N ALA A 64 -4.24 -2.09 -6.57
CA ALA A 64 -3.00 -2.32 -5.85
C ALA A 64 -2.86 -1.35 -4.66
N PRO A 65 -2.32 -1.80 -3.52
CA PRO A 65 -2.08 -0.92 -2.39
C PRO A 65 -1.04 0.15 -2.74
N ALA A 66 -1.06 1.29 -2.02
CA ALA A 66 -0.25 2.47 -2.36
C ALA A 66 1.25 2.19 -2.51
N HIS A 67 1.85 1.31 -1.68
CA HIS A 67 3.27 0.97 -1.81
C HIS A 67 3.59 0.26 -3.13
N ILE A 68 2.66 -0.54 -3.66
CA ILE A 68 2.79 -1.13 -5.00
C ILE A 68 2.59 -0.06 -6.06
N GLY A 69 1.65 0.87 -5.87
CA GLY A 69 1.49 2.03 -6.75
C GLY A 69 2.80 2.82 -6.90
N PHE A 70 3.48 3.13 -5.79
CA PHE A 70 4.78 3.79 -5.83
C PHE A 70 5.85 2.96 -6.54
N ALA A 71 5.89 1.64 -6.30
CA ALA A 71 6.82 0.75 -7.00
C ALA A 71 6.55 0.73 -8.51
N CYS A 72 5.29 0.64 -8.94
CA CYS A 72 4.88 0.71 -10.35
C CYS A 72 5.31 2.03 -10.99
N SER A 73 5.08 3.17 -10.33
CA SER A 73 5.53 4.47 -10.80
C SER A 73 7.06 4.56 -10.91
N ALA A 74 7.79 4.01 -9.93
CA ALA A 74 9.25 3.96 -9.97
C ALA A 74 9.78 3.17 -11.16
N ILE A 75 9.16 2.02 -11.44
CA ILE A 75 9.51 1.17 -12.58
C ILE A 75 9.19 1.88 -13.91
N ALA A 76 8.01 2.50 -14.02
CA ALA A 76 7.60 3.21 -15.23
C ALA A 76 8.53 4.40 -15.56
N LEU A 77 9.07 5.06 -14.52
CA LEU A 77 10.03 6.15 -14.66
C LEU A 77 11.48 5.66 -14.85
N GLY A 78 11.72 4.34 -14.81
CA GLY A 78 13.07 3.76 -14.93
C GLY A 78 13.99 4.14 -13.77
N MET A 79 13.44 4.37 -12.57
CA MET A 79 14.23 4.79 -11.42
C MET A 79 15.20 3.68 -10.98
N PRO A 80 16.49 3.99 -10.78
CA PRO A 80 17.45 3.01 -10.29
C PRO A 80 17.15 2.65 -8.83
N MET A 81 17.63 1.47 -8.41
CA MET A 81 17.59 1.08 -7.01
C MET A 81 18.35 2.11 -6.16
N TRP A 82 17.75 2.51 -5.03
CA TRP A 82 18.40 3.42 -4.10
C TRP A 82 19.72 2.82 -3.62
N LYS A 83 20.79 3.60 -3.74
CA LYS A 83 22.11 3.26 -3.22
C LYS A 83 22.44 4.27 -2.12
N PRO A 84 22.78 3.84 -0.90
CA PRO A 84 23.33 4.77 0.08
C PRO A 84 24.62 5.36 -0.49
N HIS A 85 24.82 6.66 -0.32
CA HIS A 85 26.11 7.28 -0.59
C HIS A 85 27.06 6.79 0.49
N THR A 86 27.79 5.72 0.20
CA THR A 86 28.98 5.35 0.97
C THR A 86 30.09 6.27 0.50
N ASP A 87 30.34 7.33 1.25
CA ASP A 87 31.62 8.04 1.29
C ASP A 87 32.71 7.15 1.94
#